data_AF-A0A959BZY9-F1
#
_entry.id   AF-A0A959BZY9-F1
#
_cell.length_a   1.000
_cell.length_b   1.000
_cell.length_c   1.000
_cell.angle_alpha   90.00
_cell.angle_beta   90.00
_cell.angle_gamma   90.00
#
_symmetry.space_group_name_H-M   'P 1'
#
loop_
_entity.id
_entity.type
_entity.pdbx_description
1 polymer ?
#
loop_
_entity_poly.entity_id
_entity_poly.type
_entity_poly.pdbx_seq_one_letter_code
_entity_poly.pdbx_strand_id
1 'polypeptide(L)'
;MNDFFTINRNALITRPTRALIDWVNTISPEDPVNYDELGTHDSQDVFLIPDFDSVEESLEWVRENCEEFLSYLLDDWCADEKAWPQPQDWSLFERFFEYTILTAVVDTMEGEYDSDDEGFEDIDMDDFDFEDN
;
A
#
# COMPACT_ATOMS: atom_id res chain seq x y z
N MET A 1 11.31 13.87 27.07
CA MET A 1 10.02 13.19 26.85
C MET A 1 9.94 13.11 25.34
N ASN A 2 9.78 11.94 24.72
CA ASN A 2 9.61 11.92 23.27
C ASN A 2 8.31 12.66 22.97
N ASP A 3 8.40 13.64 22.08
CA ASP A 3 7.23 14.34 21.58
C ASP A 3 6.60 13.48 20.48
N PHE A 4 5.29 13.31 20.57
CA PHE A 4 4.48 12.52 19.65
C PHE A 4 3.71 13.48 18.75
N PHE A 5 3.83 13.33 17.43
CA PHE A 5 3.24 14.24 16.45
C PHE A 5 2.15 13.54 15.65
N THR A 6 0.91 14.00 15.75
CA THR A 6 -0.17 13.49 14.89
C THR A 6 0.12 13.88 13.45
N ILE A 7 0.11 12.90 12.54
CA ILE A 7 0.20 13.16 11.11
C ILE A 7 -1.20 13.31 10.53
N ASN A 8 -1.37 14.20 9.54
CA ASN A 8 -2.65 14.41 8.86
C ASN A 8 -2.88 13.31 7.80
N ARG A 9 -2.93 12.05 8.23
CA ARG A 9 -3.14 10.87 7.40
C ARG A 9 -3.91 9.81 8.20
N ASN A 10 -4.78 9.09 7.50
CA ASN A 10 -5.38 7.87 8.02
C ASN A 10 -4.47 6.68 7.65
N ALA A 11 -4.58 5.58 8.38
CA ALA A 11 -3.90 4.32 8.05
C ALA A 11 -4.91 3.27 7.58
N LEU A 12 -4.64 2.67 6.42
CA LEU A 12 -5.29 1.45 5.96
C LEU A 12 -4.37 0.27 6.26
N ILE A 13 -4.83 -0.64 7.09
CA ILE A 13 -4.14 -1.90 7.38
C ILE A 13 -4.82 -3.00 6.58
N THR A 14 -4.05 -3.82 5.85
CA THR A 14 -4.54 -4.99 5.12
C THR A 14 -3.93 -6.27 5.67
N ARG A 15 -4.73 -7.32 5.74
CA ARG A 15 -4.31 -8.65 6.19
C ARG A 15 -4.76 -9.70 5.17
N PRO A 16 -3.87 -10.55 4.66
CA PRO A 16 -4.22 -11.62 3.73
C PRO A 16 -5.18 -12.60 4.40
N THR A 17 -6.20 -13.01 3.68
CA THR A 17 -7.15 -14.03 4.13
C THR A 17 -6.72 -15.41 3.67
N ARG A 18 -7.37 -16.44 4.21
CA ARG A 18 -7.19 -17.82 3.73
C ARG A 18 -7.52 -17.96 2.24
N ALA A 19 -8.47 -17.17 1.71
CA ALA A 19 -8.84 -17.25 0.30
C ALA A 19 -7.71 -16.77 -0.64
N LEU A 20 -6.94 -15.75 -0.23
CA LEU A 20 -5.74 -15.35 -0.96
C LEU A 20 -4.73 -16.50 -0.97
N ILE A 21 -4.43 -17.06 0.20
CA ILE A 21 -3.42 -18.13 0.33
C ILE A 21 -3.83 -19.39 -0.43
N ASP A 22 -5.10 -19.76 -0.38
CA ASP A 22 -5.64 -20.87 -1.17
C ASP A 22 -5.41 -20.61 -2.67
N TRP A 23 -5.63 -19.38 -3.14
CA TRP A 23 -5.34 -19.00 -4.53
C TRP A 23 -3.84 -19.03 -4.85
N VAL A 24 -2.96 -18.47 -4.01
CA VAL A 24 -1.49 -18.52 -4.17
C VAL A 24 -1.01 -19.97 -4.30
N ASN A 25 -1.53 -20.86 -3.46
CA ASN A 25 -1.19 -22.28 -3.51
C ASN A 25 -1.71 -22.99 -4.77
N THR A 26 -2.68 -22.41 -5.49
CA THR A 26 -3.12 -22.94 -6.80
C THR A 26 -2.17 -22.60 -7.93
N ILE A 27 -1.52 -21.44 -7.86
CA ILE A 27 -0.60 -20.95 -8.91
C ILE A 27 0.86 -21.38 -8.67
N SER A 28 1.25 -21.60 -7.42
CA SER A 28 2.58 -22.07 -7.01
C SER A 28 2.47 -23.33 -6.12
N PRO A 29 2.00 -24.47 -6.66
CA PRO A 29 1.84 -25.70 -5.88
C PRO A 29 3.16 -26.32 -5.38
N GLU A 30 4.29 -25.92 -5.96
CA GLU A 30 5.64 -26.38 -5.59
C GLU A 30 6.15 -25.82 -4.27
N ASP A 31 5.64 -24.66 -3.84
CA ASP A 31 6.03 -23.97 -2.61
C ASP A 31 4.79 -23.44 -1.88
N PRO A 32 4.00 -24.33 -1.24
CA PRO A 32 2.73 -23.95 -0.65
C PRO A 32 2.94 -23.14 0.63
N VAL A 33 2.20 -22.04 0.74
CA VAL A 33 2.12 -21.20 1.93
C VAL A 33 1.07 -21.75 2.89
N ASN A 34 1.43 -21.93 4.16
CA ASN A 34 0.49 -22.31 5.21
C ASN A 34 -0.10 -21.05 5.87
N TYR A 35 -1.40 -20.82 5.69
CA TYR A 35 -2.12 -19.69 6.30
C TYR A 35 -1.95 -19.61 7.83
N ASP A 36 -1.91 -20.76 8.52
CA ASP A 36 -1.82 -20.78 9.99
C ASP A 36 -0.39 -20.49 10.49
N GLU A 37 0.60 -20.49 9.59
CA GLU A 37 1.99 -20.11 9.86
C GLU A 37 2.30 -18.67 9.46
N LEU A 38 1.37 -17.98 8.78
CA LEU A 38 1.52 -16.55 8.52
C LEU A 38 1.57 -15.80 9.85
N GLY A 39 2.77 -15.28 10.14
CA GLY A 39 2.99 -14.44 11.30
C GLY A 39 2.00 -13.29 11.32
N THR A 40 1.52 -12.90 12.51
CA THR A 40 0.57 -11.79 12.63
C THR A 40 1.18 -10.46 12.11
N HIS A 41 2.50 -10.35 12.03
CA HIS A 41 3.23 -9.12 11.72
C HIS A 41 3.84 -9.07 10.32
N ASP A 42 4.38 -10.19 9.81
CA ASP A 42 5.24 -10.17 8.61
C ASP A 42 4.47 -10.26 7.30
N SER A 43 3.14 -10.37 7.36
CA SER A 43 2.28 -10.56 6.20
C SER A 43 1.17 -9.51 6.12
N GLN A 44 1.28 -8.40 6.85
CA GLN A 44 0.32 -7.31 6.82
C GLN A 44 0.97 -6.08 6.19
N ASP A 45 0.17 -5.32 5.43
CA ASP A 45 0.60 -4.05 4.89
C ASP A 45 -0.13 -2.90 5.57
N VAL A 46 0.55 -1.76 5.67
CA VAL A 46 -0.03 -0.53 6.19
C VAL A 46 0.23 0.59 5.19
N PHE A 47 -0.83 1.22 4.71
CA PHE A 47 -0.79 2.37 3.83
C PHE A 47 -1.21 3.62 4.58
N LEU A 48 -0.42 4.69 4.47
CA LEU A 48 -0.86 6.02 4.87
C LEU A 48 -1.71 6.60 3.74
N ILE A 49 -3.01 6.70 3.98
CA ILE A 49 -3.99 7.26 3.03
C ILE A 49 -4.31 8.72 3.40
N PRO A 50 -4.90 9.51 2.50
CA PRO A 50 -5.28 10.89 2.81
C PRO A 50 -6.15 10.98 4.07
N ASP A 51 -6.12 12.15 4.70
CA ASP A 51 -7.01 12.46 5.81
C ASP A 51 -8.41 12.82 5.27
N PHE A 52 -9.45 12.38 5.99
CA PHE A 52 -10.84 12.55 5.62
C PHE A 52 -11.68 12.86 6.86
N ASP A 53 -12.81 13.54 6.68
CA ASP A 53 -13.68 13.94 7.79
C ASP A 53 -14.40 12.74 8.42
N SER A 54 -14.44 11.59 7.73
CA SER A 54 -15.06 10.35 8.20
C SER A 54 -14.36 9.08 7.70
N VAL A 55 -14.61 7.97 8.40
CA VAL A 55 -14.13 6.64 7.98
C VAL A 55 -14.85 6.20 6.69
N GLU A 56 -16.12 6.59 6.52
CA GLU A 56 -16.91 6.31 5.33
C GLU A 56 -16.31 6.95 4.08
N GLU A 57 -15.87 8.21 4.17
CA GLU A 57 -15.16 8.89 3.06
C GLU A 57 -13.80 8.25 2.76
N SER A 58 -13.07 7.87 3.82
CA SER A 58 -11.81 7.13 3.66
C SER A 58 -12.02 5.81 2.92
N LEU A 59 -13.08 5.08 3.28
CA LEU A 59 -13.42 3.80 2.67
C LEU A 59 -13.85 3.97 1.21
N GLU A 60 -14.63 5.00 0.90
CA GLU A 60 -15.03 5.29 -0.49
C GLU A 60 -13.81 5.61 -1.35
N TRP A 61 -12.88 6.43 -0.86
CA TRP A 61 -11.64 6.70 -1.57
C TRP A 61 -10.81 5.43 -1.78
N VAL A 62 -10.70 4.55 -0.77
CA VAL A 62 -10.00 3.26 -0.94
C VAL A 62 -10.68 2.38 -2.00
N ARG A 63 -12.02 2.39 -2.09
CA ARG A 63 -12.78 1.67 -3.12
C ARG A 63 -12.52 2.22 -4.52
N GLU A 64 -12.48 3.54 -4.68
CA GLU A 64 -12.18 4.19 -5.94
C GLU A 64 -10.76 3.87 -6.44
N ASN A 65 -9.81 3.67 -5.53
CA ASN A 65 -8.41 3.34 -5.81
C ASN A 65 -8.09 1.84 -5.62
N CYS A 66 -9.12 0.97 -5.56
CA CYS A 66 -8.98 -0.44 -5.21
C CYS A 66 -8.06 -1.22 -6.15
N GLU A 67 -8.06 -0.90 -7.44
CA GLU A 67 -7.24 -1.57 -8.45
C GLU A 67 -5.73 -1.34 -8.20
N GLU A 68 -5.36 -0.13 -7.76
CA GLU A 68 -3.96 0.20 -7.42
C GLU A 68 -3.50 -0.55 -6.17
N PHE A 69 -4.35 -0.60 -5.13
CA PHE A 69 -4.05 -1.37 -3.93
C PHE A 69 -3.94 -2.87 -4.22
N LEU A 70 -4.88 -3.43 -4.99
CA LEU A 70 -4.83 -4.83 -5.39
C LEU A 70 -3.57 -5.15 -6.19
N SER A 71 -3.19 -4.28 -7.11
CA SER A 71 -1.98 -4.50 -7.92
C SER A 71 -0.73 -4.53 -7.05
N TYR A 72 -0.58 -3.55 -6.14
CA TYR A 72 0.54 -3.52 -5.19
C TYR A 72 0.56 -4.76 -4.30
N LEU A 73 -0.60 -5.12 -3.72
CA LEU A 73 -0.70 -6.23 -2.79
C LEU A 73 -0.48 -7.58 -3.47
N LEU A 74 -0.99 -7.80 -4.68
CA LEU A 74 -0.88 -9.08 -5.39
C LEU A 74 0.53 -9.32 -5.94
N ASP A 75 1.28 -8.26 -6.25
CA ASP A 75 2.66 -8.36 -6.75
C ASP A 75 3.58 -9.09 -5.76
N ASP A 76 3.39 -8.87 -4.45
CA ASP A 76 4.15 -9.55 -3.39
C ASP A 76 3.91 -11.07 -3.38
N TRP A 77 2.72 -11.52 -3.79
CA TRP A 77 2.37 -12.94 -3.83
C TRP A 77 2.60 -13.60 -5.18
N CYS A 78 2.53 -12.83 -6.27
CA CYS A 78 2.68 -13.33 -7.63
C CYS A 78 3.14 -12.21 -8.57
N ALA A 79 4.39 -12.28 -9.03
CA ALA A 79 4.92 -11.33 -10.01
C ALA A 79 4.34 -11.48 -11.44
N ASP A 80 3.60 -12.55 -11.75
CA ASP A 80 2.94 -12.70 -13.06
C ASP A 80 1.54 -12.08 -13.03
N GLU A 81 1.45 -10.81 -13.44
CA GLU A 81 0.20 -10.05 -13.52
C GLU A 81 -0.90 -10.74 -14.35
N LYS A 82 -0.53 -11.62 -15.30
CA LYS A 82 -1.51 -12.35 -16.12
C LYS A 82 -2.21 -13.46 -15.36
N ALA A 83 -1.62 -13.93 -14.26
CA ALA A 83 -2.19 -14.94 -13.39
C ALA A 83 -3.16 -14.34 -12.36
N TRP A 84 -3.16 -13.02 -12.18
CA TRP A 84 -4.00 -12.35 -11.20
C TRP A 84 -5.49 -12.54 -11.49
N PRO A 85 -6.34 -12.76 -10.46
CA PRO A 85 -7.76 -12.91 -10.66
C PRO A 85 -8.39 -11.65 -11.24
N GLN A 86 -9.36 -11.83 -12.13
CA GLN A 86 -10.12 -10.76 -12.74
C GLN A 86 -11.63 -10.96 -12.49
N PRO A 87 -12.41 -9.89 -12.28
CA PRO A 87 -11.99 -8.49 -12.22
C PRO A 87 -11.26 -8.14 -10.90
N GLN A 88 -10.34 -7.18 -10.96
CA GLN A 88 -9.69 -6.58 -9.78
C GLN A 88 -10.57 -5.49 -9.16
N ASP A 89 -11.72 -5.91 -8.63
CA ASP A 89 -12.70 -5.01 -8.03
C ASP A 89 -12.71 -5.11 -6.50
N TRP A 90 -13.56 -4.28 -5.86
CA TRP A 90 -13.73 -4.29 -4.41
C TRP A 90 -14.14 -5.66 -3.85
N SER A 91 -14.87 -6.47 -4.61
CA SER A 91 -15.27 -7.80 -4.16
C SER A 91 -14.07 -8.76 -4.11
N LEU A 92 -13.10 -8.62 -5.03
CA LEU A 92 -11.84 -9.34 -4.95
C LEU A 92 -11.04 -8.90 -3.73
N PHE A 93 -10.94 -7.59 -3.50
CA PHE A 93 -10.23 -7.02 -2.34
C PHE A 93 -10.78 -7.56 -1.02
N GLU A 94 -12.09 -7.47 -0.77
CA GLU A 94 -12.70 -7.98 0.46
C GLU A 94 -12.59 -9.50 0.62
N ARG A 95 -12.49 -10.23 -0.50
CA ARG A 95 -12.29 -11.67 -0.46
C ARG A 95 -10.85 -12.02 -0.04
N PHE A 96 -9.88 -11.30 -0.57
CA PHE A 96 -8.46 -11.63 -0.41
C PHE A 96 -7.81 -10.95 0.78
N PHE A 97 -8.35 -9.82 1.23
CA PHE A 97 -7.82 -9.05 2.34
C PHE A 97 -8.91 -8.67 3.33
N GLU A 98 -8.63 -8.91 4.61
CA GLU A 98 -9.28 -8.18 5.71
C GLU A 98 -8.65 -6.80 5.80
N TYR A 99 -9.43 -5.77 6.13
CA TYR A 99 -8.92 -4.40 6.24
C TYR A 99 -9.39 -3.70 7.51
N THR A 100 -8.63 -2.70 7.94
CA THR A 100 -8.98 -1.79 9.04
C THR A 100 -8.49 -0.38 8.72
N ILE A 101 -9.34 0.63 8.91
CA ILE A 101 -8.98 2.03 8.77
C ILE A 101 -8.84 2.66 10.16
N LEU A 102 -7.70 3.30 10.41
CA LEU A 102 -7.42 4.04 11.63
C LEU A 102 -7.25 5.52 11.31
N THR A 103 -7.96 6.40 12.01
CA THR A 103 -7.95 7.86 11.78
C THR A 103 -6.91 8.61 12.59
N ALA A 104 -6.16 7.91 13.44
CA ALA A 104 -5.14 8.51 14.28
C ALA A 104 -3.81 7.81 14.03
N VAL A 105 -2.95 8.47 13.28
CA VAL A 105 -1.56 8.06 13.09
C VAL A 105 -0.66 9.08 13.77
N VAL A 106 0.27 8.60 14.59
CA VAL A 106 1.12 9.42 15.43
C VAL A 106 2.56 9.03 15.19
N ASP A 107 3.34 9.97 14.68
CA ASP A 107 4.78 9.84 14.58
C ASP A 107 5.41 9.96 15.97
N THR A 108 6.40 9.11 16.23
CA THR A 108 7.09 9.00 17.51
C THR A 108 8.49 9.60 17.48
N MET A 109 8.94 10.01 16.30
CA MET A 109 10.22 10.69 16.10
C MET A 109 10.02 12.20 16.02
N GLU A 110 10.93 12.91 16.69
CA GLU A 110 11.12 14.35 16.51
C GLU A 110 11.90 14.54 15.20
N GLY A 111 11.36 15.32 14.28
CA GLY A 111 11.89 15.43 12.92
C GLY A 111 13.28 16.03 12.87
N GLU A 112 14.30 15.21 12.61
CA GLU A 112 15.41 15.60 11.75
C GLU A 112 15.07 15.08 10.36
N TYR A 113 14.29 15.86 9.62
CA TYR A 113 14.37 15.76 8.16
C TYR A 113 15.71 16.38 7.80
N ASP A 114 16.72 15.56 7.51
CA ASP A 114 17.90 16.03 6.80
C ASP A 114 17.39 16.61 5.48
N SER A 115 17.28 17.94 5.42
CA SER A 115 17.03 18.71 4.20
C SER A 115 18.21 18.64 3.23
N ASP A 116 19.25 17.88 3.57
CA ASP A 116 20.51 17.77 2.86
C ASP A 116 20.49 16.63 1.81
N ASP A 117 19.31 16.24 1.32
CA ASP A 117 19.21 15.66 -0.02
C ASP A 117 19.33 16.81 -1.04
N GLU A 118 20.55 17.34 -1.17
CA GLU A 118 21.00 18.11 -2.33
C GLU A 118 20.98 17.18 -3.55
N GLY A 119 19.76 16.89 -4.04
CA GLY A 119 19.51 15.90 -5.09
C GLY A 119 18.76 16.44 -6.30
N PHE A 120 18.53 17.74 -6.38
CA PHE A 120 18.21 18.43 -7.62
C PHE A 120 18.91 19.78 -7.58
N GLU A 121 20.14 19.84 -8.12
CA GLU A 121 20.64 21.12 -8.63
C GLU A 121 19.55 21.67 -9.55
N ASP A 122 19.17 22.93 -9.32
CA ASP A 122 18.33 23.68 -10.24
C ASP A 122 18.88 23.46 -11.65
N ILE A 123 18.24 22.57 -12.42
CA ILE A 123 18.49 22.51 -13.84
C ILE A 123 17.91 23.82 -14.34
N ASP A 124 18.78 24.81 -14.54
CA ASP A 124 18.44 26.02 -15.26
C ASP A 124 17.78 25.54 -16.56
N MET A 125 16.49 25.83 -16.71
CA MET A 125 15.70 25.54 -17.92
C MET A 125 16.33 26.18 -19.18
N ASP A 126 17.31 27.07 -18.99
CA ASP A 126 18.11 27.70 -20.03
C ASP A 126 19.21 26.77 -20.60
N ASP A 127 19.55 25.65 -19.94
CA ASP A 127 20.50 24.64 -20.47
C ASP A 127 19.84 23.61 -21.40
N PHE A 128 18.50 23.61 -21.49
CA PHE A 128 17.79 22.83 -22.49
C PHE A 128 17.66 23.66 -23.78
N ASP A 129 18.73 23.70 -24.57
CA ASP A 129 18.63 24.08 -25.98
C ASP A 129 17.73 23.04 -26.67
N PHE A 130 16.44 23.35 -26.74
CA PHE A 130 15.55 22.73 -27.71
C PHE A 130 16.01 23.19 -29.10
N GLU A 131 17.07 22.59 -29.62
CA GLU A 131 17.34 22.63 -31.05
C GLU A 131 16.16 21.93 -31.73
N ASP A 132 15.26 22.74 -32.32
CA ASP A 132 14.29 22.29 -33.31
C ASP A 132 15.03 21.52 -34.42
N ASN A 133 14.98 20.18 -34.40
CA ASN A 133 15.01 19.36 -35.61
C ASN A 133 14.49 17.92 -35.39
#